data_AF-A0A7S2QE15-F1
#
_entry.id   AF-A0A7S2QE15-F1
#
_cell.length_a   1.000
_cell.length_b   1.000
_cell.length_c   1.000
_cell.angle_alpha   90.00
_cell.angle_beta   90.00
_cell.angle_gamma   90.00
#
_symmetry.space_group_name_H-M   'P 1'
#
loop_
_entity.id
_entity.type
_entity.pdbx_description
1 polymer ?
#
loop_
_entity_poly.entity_id
_entity_poly.type
_entity_poly.pdbx_seq_one_letter_code
_entity_poly.pdbx_strand_id
1 'polypeptide(L)'
;PGPRQAVPLLARWAELEGRRQEQLCFLGALGKDFELPVAVLERICRSAPDLAGEAVARLLPCLPGDRASRCLGLLLLPAAGVYMRVRDRLGAFLEFGAENPSGHYHLDLAECGEHAVAQRLLLLDRWEAAADRRSERPDVSACGNGSRWRNAHYQGE
;
A
#
# COMPACT_ATOMS: atom_id res chain seq x y z
N PRO A 1 13.21 -0.51 3.32
CA PRO A 1 14.41 0.09 3.92
C PRO A 1 15.09 -0.83 4.92
N GLY A 2 16.40 -1.03 4.76
CA GLY A 2 17.21 -1.64 5.81
C GLY A 2 17.26 -0.74 7.06
N PRO A 3 17.67 -1.28 8.23
CA PRO A 3 17.69 -0.55 9.50
C PRO A 3 18.50 0.76 9.47
N ARG A 4 19.47 0.89 8.56
CA ARG A 4 20.27 2.10 8.36
C ARG A 4 19.49 3.29 7.79
N GLN A 5 18.43 3.03 7.03
CA GLN A 5 17.60 4.09 6.42
C GLN A 5 16.50 4.57 7.36
N ALA A 6 16.19 3.83 8.42
CA ALA A 6 15.17 4.21 9.40
C ALA A 6 15.56 5.47 10.20
N VAL A 7 16.85 5.63 10.52
CA VAL A 7 17.33 6.76 11.33
C VAL A 7 17.16 8.11 10.60
N PRO A 8 17.63 8.29 9.34
CA PRO A 8 17.39 9.53 8.59
C PRO A 8 15.90 9.83 8.38
N LEU A 9 15.08 8.80 8.15
CA LEU A 9 13.62 8.98 7.99
C LEU A 9 12.97 9.52 9.25
N LEU A 10 13.32 8.95 10.41
CA LEU A 10 12.78 9.39 11.69
C LEU A 10 13.33 10.75 12.13
N ALA A 11 14.59 11.05 11.80
CA ALA A 11 15.16 12.38 12.00
C ALA A 11 14.39 13.43 11.18
N ARG A 12 14.16 13.14 9.89
CA ARG A 12 13.37 14.03 9.03
C ARG A 12 11.94 14.19 9.53
N TRP A 13 11.31 13.11 9.98
CA TRP A 13 9.98 13.17 10.58
C TRP A 13 9.93 14.11 11.80
N ALA A 14 10.94 14.03 12.68
CA ALA A 14 11.04 14.91 13.85
C ALA A 14 11.24 16.38 13.46
N GLU A 15 11.99 16.68 12.39
CA GLU A 15 12.13 18.06 11.89
C GLU A 15 10.81 18.68 11.39
N LEU A 16 9.87 17.84 10.97
CA LEU A 16 8.55 18.27 10.49
C LEU A 16 7.51 18.38 11.62
N GLU A 17 7.91 18.19 12.88
CA GLU A 17 6.99 18.23 14.02
C GLU A 17 6.25 19.59 14.10
N GLY A 18 4.94 19.52 14.34
CA GLY A 18 4.04 20.67 14.32
C GLY A 18 3.63 21.17 12.93
N ARG A 19 4.26 20.67 11.86
CA ARG A 19 3.93 21.05 10.47
C ARG A 19 3.04 20.01 9.80
N ARG A 20 1.77 19.98 10.20
CA ARG A 20 0.79 18.96 9.80
C ARG A 20 0.78 18.65 8.30
N GLN A 21 0.74 19.67 7.44
CA GLN A 21 0.67 19.47 6.00
C GLN A 21 1.95 18.83 5.42
N GLU A 22 3.12 19.25 5.92
CA GLU A 22 4.41 18.67 5.52
C GLU A 22 4.52 17.23 6.00
N GLN A 23 4.04 16.92 7.20
CA GLN A 23 3.97 15.56 7.73
C GLN A 23 3.06 14.66 6.87
N LEU A 24 1.88 15.13 6.48
CA LEU A 24 0.98 14.37 5.60
C LEU A 24 1.59 14.13 4.22
N CYS A 25 2.24 15.14 3.64
CA CYS A 25 2.98 15.01 2.38
C CYS A 25 4.10 13.97 2.50
N PHE A 26 4.85 14.02 3.59
CA PHE A 26 5.91 13.06 3.89
C PHE A 26 5.37 11.62 4.01
N LEU A 27 4.27 11.41 4.72
CA LEU A 27 3.61 10.09 4.80
C LEU A 27 3.14 9.60 3.43
N GLY A 28 2.59 10.49 2.60
CA GLY A 28 2.17 10.16 1.23
C GLY A 28 3.34 9.72 0.34
N ALA A 29 4.47 10.42 0.42
CA ALA A 29 5.68 10.05 -0.31
C ALA A 29 6.24 8.70 0.16
N LEU A 30 6.22 8.43 1.47
CA LEU A 30 6.69 7.14 1.99
C LEU A 30 5.78 5.97 1.62
N GLY A 31 4.46 6.21 1.58
CA GLY A 31 3.43 5.19 1.38
C GLY A 31 3.46 4.44 0.04
N LYS A 32 4.27 4.88 -0.93
CA LYS A 32 4.30 4.32 -2.29
C LYS A 32 5.61 3.62 -2.66
N ASP A 33 6.72 4.01 -2.05
CA ASP A 33 8.07 3.63 -2.52
C ASP A 33 8.91 2.83 -1.51
N PHE A 34 8.40 2.62 -0.28
CA PHE A 34 9.21 2.06 0.81
C PHE A 34 8.62 0.79 1.43
N GLU A 35 9.50 -0.14 1.81
CA GLU A 35 9.22 -1.25 2.74
C GLU A 35 9.66 -0.95 4.19
N LEU A 36 8.76 -0.52 5.06
CA LEU A 36 9.08 -0.03 6.40
C LEU A 36 8.93 -1.12 7.46
N PRO A 37 9.85 -1.23 8.44
CA PRO A 37 9.63 -2.08 9.60
C PRO A 37 8.53 -1.48 10.49
N VAL A 38 7.78 -2.35 11.18
CA VAL A 38 6.68 -1.96 12.09
C VAL A 38 7.13 -0.94 13.14
N ALA A 39 8.37 -1.06 13.64
CA ALA A 39 8.94 -0.13 14.62
C ALA A 39 9.01 1.32 14.14
N VAL A 40 9.17 1.57 12.83
CA VAL A 40 9.17 2.94 12.27
C VAL A 40 7.76 3.51 12.32
N LEU A 41 6.74 2.72 11.92
CA LEU A 41 5.35 3.13 12.01
C LEU A 41 4.94 3.39 13.46
N GLU A 42 5.31 2.49 14.38
CA GLU A 42 5.08 2.67 15.82
C GLU A 42 5.69 3.96 16.35
N ARG A 43 6.94 4.27 15.96
CA ARG A 43 7.61 5.51 16.37
C ARG A 43 6.88 6.74 15.83
N ILE A 44 6.47 6.73 14.57
CA ILE A 44 5.69 7.81 13.95
C ILE A 44 4.38 8.02 14.72
N CYS A 45 3.58 6.97 14.91
CA CYS A 45 2.30 7.05 15.62
C CYS A 45 2.46 7.53 17.07
N ARG A 46 3.53 7.12 17.77
CA ARG A 46 3.80 7.57 19.14
C ARG A 46 4.19 9.05 19.20
N SER A 47 4.94 9.54 18.22
CA SER A 47 5.37 10.94 18.17
C SER A 47 4.27 11.92 17.74
N ALA A 48 3.29 11.46 16.96
CA ALA A 48 2.15 12.28 16.52
C ALA A 48 0.84 11.48 16.61
N PRO A 49 0.27 11.32 17.83
CA PRO A 49 -0.93 10.52 18.04
C PRO A 49 -2.15 11.00 17.24
N ASP A 50 -2.25 12.31 16.97
CA ASP A 50 -3.31 12.92 16.17
C ASP A 50 -3.23 12.54 14.67
N LEU A 51 -2.04 12.11 14.22
CA LEU A 51 -1.79 11.62 12.87
C LEU A 51 -1.74 10.10 12.77
N ALA A 52 -1.91 9.36 13.86
CA ALA A 52 -1.79 7.90 13.87
C ALA A 52 -2.71 7.22 12.83
N GLY A 53 -3.96 7.69 12.70
CA GLY A 53 -4.89 7.18 11.68
C GLY A 53 -4.38 7.38 10.26
N GLU A 54 -3.85 8.57 9.97
CA GLU A 54 -3.30 8.94 8.66
C GLU A 54 -1.97 8.23 8.36
N ALA A 55 -1.14 8.02 9.38
CA ALA A 55 0.10 7.27 9.28
C ALA A 55 -0.16 5.79 9.00
N VAL A 56 -1.06 5.15 9.74
CA VAL A 56 -1.44 3.75 9.51
C VAL A 56 -2.09 3.61 8.13
N ALA A 57 -3.05 4.47 7.76
CA ALA A 57 -3.69 4.39 6.45
C ALA A 57 -2.70 4.47 5.27
N ARG A 58 -1.67 5.33 5.36
CA ARG A 58 -0.70 5.50 4.28
C ARG A 58 0.45 4.50 4.30
N LEU A 59 0.87 4.05 5.48
CA LEU A 59 2.09 3.24 5.64
C LEU A 59 1.83 1.77 5.94
N LEU A 60 0.59 1.35 6.25
CA LEU A 60 0.29 -0.09 6.37
C LEU A 60 0.67 -0.89 5.12
N PRO A 61 0.46 -0.38 3.88
CA PRO A 61 0.91 -1.07 2.67
C PRO A 61 2.42 -1.25 2.55
N CYS A 62 3.19 -0.39 3.22
CA CYS A 62 4.65 -0.44 3.26
C CYS A 62 5.20 -1.45 4.26
N LEU A 63 4.38 -1.99 5.16
CA LEU A 63 4.85 -2.99 6.11
C LEU A 63 5.15 -4.32 5.42
N PRO A 64 5.96 -5.21 6.03
CA PRO A 64 6.12 -6.56 5.54
C PRO A 64 4.75 -7.21 5.31
N GLY A 65 4.63 -7.96 4.21
CA GLY A 65 3.34 -8.48 3.73
C GLY A 65 2.68 -9.52 4.64
N ASP A 66 3.31 -9.90 5.76
CA ASP A 66 2.81 -10.90 6.70
C ASP A 66 1.66 -10.39 7.58
N ARG A 67 0.86 -11.32 8.08
CA ARG A 67 -0.32 -11.02 8.89
C ARG A 67 0.03 -10.37 10.23
N ALA A 68 1.14 -10.74 10.85
CA ALA A 68 1.51 -10.22 12.17
C ALA A 68 1.88 -8.73 12.08
N SER A 69 2.69 -8.34 11.09
CA SER A 69 3.05 -6.94 10.85
C SER A 69 1.82 -6.06 10.60
N ARG A 70 0.86 -6.54 9.81
CA ARG A 70 -0.41 -5.80 9.56
C ARG A 70 -1.24 -5.67 10.83
N CYS A 71 -1.40 -6.75 11.60
CA CYS A 71 -2.12 -6.71 12.87
C CYS A 71 -1.47 -5.72 13.85
N LEU A 72 -0.13 -5.76 13.99
CA LEU A 72 0.60 -4.82 14.84
C LEU A 72 0.40 -3.37 14.38
N GLY A 73 0.45 -3.10 13.08
CA GLY A 73 0.19 -1.76 12.53
C GLY A 73 -1.22 -1.25 12.87
N LEU A 74 -2.24 -2.11 12.75
CA LEU A 74 -3.63 -1.75 13.09
C LEU A 74 -3.84 -1.53 14.60
N LEU A 75 -3.08 -2.23 15.45
CA LEU A 75 -3.13 -2.06 16.91
C LEU A 75 -2.55 -0.73 17.39
N LEU A 76 -1.86 0.02 16.52
CA LEU A 76 -1.37 1.37 16.84
C LEU A 76 -2.48 2.44 16.81
N LEU A 77 -3.69 2.09 16.36
CA LEU A 77 -4.80 3.03 16.27
C LEU A 77 -5.40 3.30 17.66
N PRO A 78 -5.58 4.58 18.05
CA PRO A 78 -5.88 4.95 19.44
C PRO A 78 -7.33 4.71 19.86
N ALA A 79 -8.25 4.52 18.91
CA ALA A 79 -9.68 4.37 19.19
C ALA A 79 -10.39 3.54 18.13
N ALA A 80 -11.44 2.82 18.55
CA ALA A 80 -12.25 1.97 17.66
C ALA A 80 -12.86 2.74 16.48
N GLY A 81 -13.33 3.98 16.70
CA GLY A 81 -13.87 4.80 15.63
C GLY A 81 -12.83 5.20 14.58
N VAL A 82 -11.57 5.41 14.98
CA VAL A 82 -10.46 5.65 14.05
C VAL A 82 -10.13 4.36 13.30
N TYR A 83 -10.10 3.23 14.00
CA TYR A 83 -9.91 1.91 13.40
C TYR A 83 -10.91 1.62 12.29
N MET A 84 -12.20 1.82 12.52
CA MET A 84 -13.21 1.55 11.48
C MET A 84 -12.99 2.42 10.24
N ARG A 85 -12.77 3.73 10.39
CA ARG A 85 -12.49 4.62 9.25
C ARG A 85 -11.23 4.24 8.47
N VAL A 86 -10.16 3.87 9.17
CA VAL A 86 -8.91 3.44 8.54
C VAL A 86 -9.09 2.10 7.83
N ARG A 87 -9.83 1.17 8.45
CA ARG A 87 -10.14 -0.13 7.86
C ARG A 87 -10.97 0.03 6.59
N ASP A 88 -11.98 0.89 6.60
CA ASP A 88 -12.82 1.16 5.43
C ASP A 88 -11.99 1.69 4.26
N ARG A 89 -11.10 2.67 4.51
CA ARG A 89 -10.14 3.18 3.52
C ARG A 89 -9.15 2.14 3.00
N LEU A 90 -8.84 1.13 3.82
CA LEU A 90 -7.91 0.06 3.49
C LEU A 90 -8.62 -1.22 3.01
N GLY A 91 -9.95 -1.19 2.80
CA GLY A 91 -10.75 -2.37 2.48
C GLY A 91 -10.16 -3.17 1.33
N ALA A 92 -9.97 -2.51 0.17
CA ALA A 92 -9.37 -3.13 -1.01
C ALA A 92 -8.00 -3.75 -0.73
N PHE A 93 -7.15 -3.09 0.08
CA PHE A 93 -5.82 -3.59 0.43
C PHE A 93 -5.84 -4.79 1.38
N LEU A 94 -6.72 -4.76 2.39
CA LEU A 94 -6.83 -5.81 3.41
C LEU A 94 -7.52 -7.06 2.87
N GLU A 95 -8.47 -6.88 1.96
CA GLU A 95 -9.26 -7.95 1.35
C GLU A 95 -8.61 -8.53 0.10
N PHE A 96 -7.59 -7.86 -0.46
CA PHE A 96 -6.86 -8.35 -1.62
C PHE A 96 -6.21 -9.72 -1.36
N GLY A 97 -6.66 -10.74 -2.10
CA GLY A 97 -6.09 -12.07 -2.12
C GLY A 97 -5.31 -12.33 -3.40
N ALA A 98 -3.99 -12.52 -3.29
CA ALA A 98 -3.14 -12.82 -4.46
C ALA A 98 -3.44 -14.19 -5.10
N GLU A 99 -4.03 -15.12 -4.35
CA GLU A 99 -4.46 -16.44 -4.84
C GLU A 99 -5.72 -16.37 -5.71
N ASN A 100 -6.55 -15.34 -5.49
CA ASN A 100 -7.74 -15.08 -6.28
C ASN A 100 -7.86 -13.57 -6.55
N PRO A 101 -7.00 -13.02 -7.42
CA PRO A 101 -7.01 -11.60 -7.76
C PRO A 101 -8.12 -11.27 -8.78
N SER A 102 -9.07 -12.18 -9.01
CA SER A 102 -10.14 -11.99 -9.97
C SER A 102 -11.24 -11.11 -9.38
N GLY A 103 -11.75 -10.18 -10.18
CA GLY A 103 -12.80 -9.25 -9.75
C GLY A 103 -12.80 -7.94 -10.53
N HIS A 104 -13.76 -7.08 -10.20
CA HIS A 104 -13.78 -5.69 -10.67
C HIS A 104 -13.17 -4.80 -9.59
N TYR A 105 -12.11 -4.09 -9.95
CA TYR A 105 -11.45 -3.14 -9.06
C TYR A 105 -11.72 -1.73 -9.54
N HIS A 106 -12.19 -0.88 -8.63
CA HIS A 106 -12.22 0.56 -8.80
C HIS A 106 -11.23 1.15 -7.79
N LEU A 107 -10.08 1.60 -8.28
CA LEU A 107 -8.95 2.01 -7.44
C LEU A 107 -8.61 3.48 -7.67
N ASP A 108 -8.64 4.26 -6.60
CA ASP A 108 -8.04 5.59 -6.49
C ASP A 108 -6.55 5.46 -6.18
N LEU A 109 -5.72 5.68 -7.20
CA LEU A 109 -4.26 5.62 -7.08
C LEU A 109 -3.66 6.76 -6.25
N ALA A 110 -4.47 7.76 -5.84
CA ALA A 110 -4.05 8.74 -4.86
C ALA A 110 -3.91 8.12 -3.45
N GLU A 111 -4.79 7.17 -3.10
CA GLU A 111 -4.74 6.45 -1.83
C GLU A 111 -3.66 5.36 -1.84
N CYS A 112 -2.77 5.36 -0.84
CA CYS A 112 -1.63 4.45 -0.78
C CYS A 112 -2.05 2.97 -0.74
N GLY A 113 -3.16 2.66 -0.04
CA GLY A 113 -3.69 1.29 0.04
C GLY A 113 -4.10 0.75 -1.32
N GLU A 114 -4.87 1.53 -2.07
CA GLU A 114 -5.39 1.14 -3.38
C GLU A 114 -4.30 1.17 -4.46
N HIS A 115 -3.38 2.13 -4.39
CA HIS A 115 -2.16 2.12 -5.19
C HIS A 115 -1.35 0.84 -5.01
N ALA A 116 -1.19 0.36 -3.77
CA ALA A 116 -0.48 -0.89 -3.50
C ALA A 116 -1.22 -2.12 -4.07
N VAL A 117 -2.56 -2.12 -4.09
CA VAL A 117 -3.35 -3.17 -4.77
C VAL A 117 -3.09 -3.13 -6.26
N ALA A 118 -3.14 -1.95 -6.89
CA ALA A 118 -2.86 -1.78 -8.31
C ALA A 118 -1.46 -2.29 -8.69
N GLN A 119 -0.44 -1.97 -7.89
CA GLN A 119 0.91 -2.49 -8.08
C GLN A 119 0.99 -4.01 -7.99
N ARG A 120 0.28 -4.64 -7.03
CA ARG A 120 0.23 -6.10 -6.90
C ARG A 120 -0.46 -6.76 -8.09
N LEU A 121 -1.57 -6.20 -8.57
CA LEU A 121 -2.26 -6.65 -9.77
C LEU A 121 -1.35 -6.58 -11.01
N LEU A 122 -0.62 -5.47 -11.17
CA LEU A 122 0.34 -5.31 -12.27
C LEU A 122 1.49 -6.31 -12.19
N LEU A 123 2.00 -6.58 -10.98
CA LEU A 123 3.06 -7.57 -10.79
C LEU A 123 2.59 -8.98 -11.13
N LEU A 124 1.37 -9.35 -10.71
CA LEU A 124 0.76 -10.64 -11.03
C LEU A 124 0.57 -10.80 -12.54
N ASP A 125 0.01 -9.79 -13.22
CA ASP A 125 -0.18 -9.80 -14.67
C ASP A 125 1.15 -10.04 -15.42
N ARG A 126 2.21 -9.31 -15.04
CA ARG A 126 3.54 -9.48 -15.63
C ARG A 126 4.13 -10.85 -15.36
N TRP A 127 3.93 -11.39 -14.15
CA TRP A 127 4.41 -12.73 -13.79
C TRP A 127 3.69 -13.81 -14.60
N GLU A 128 2.36 -13.73 -14.73
CA GLU A 128 1.57 -14.67 -15.54
C GLU A 128 1.95 -14.61 -17.01
N ALA A 129 2.09 -13.41 -17.58
CA ALA A 129 2.54 -13.22 -18.95
C ALA A 129 3.94 -13.82 -19.19
N ALA A 130 4.84 -13.68 -18.21
CA ALA A 130 6.17 -14.29 -18.28
C ALA A 130 6.12 -15.83 -18.17
N ALA A 131 5.24 -16.37 -17.33
CA ALA A 131 5.03 -17.81 -17.19
C ALA A 131 4.47 -18.41 -18.49
N ASP A 132 3.46 -17.79 -19.09
CA ASP A 132 2.86 -18.25 -20.34
C ASP A 132 3.87 -18.24 -21.50
N ARG A 133 4.71 -17.20 -21.61
CA ARG A 133 5.80 -17.16 -22.59
C ARG A 133 6.81 -18.30 -22.41
N ARG A 134 7.16 -18.64 -21.17
CA ARG A 134 8.07 -19.77 -20.89
C ARG A 134 7.45 -21.13 -21.19
N SER A 135 6.12 -21.22 -21.17
CA SER A 135 5.37 -22.43 -21.50
C SER A 135 4.88 -22.48 -22.95
N GLU A 136 5.33 -21.55 -23.81
CA GLU A 136 4.96 -21.46 -25.22
C GLU A 136 3.43 -21.43 -25.45
N ARG A 137 2.69 -20.86 -24.50
CA ARG A 137 1.25 -20.73 -24.62
C ARG A 137 0.90 -19.61 -25.61
N PRO A 138 -0.11 -19.81 -26.47
CA PRO A 138 -0.56 -18.76 -27.38
C PRO A 138 -1.11 -17.56 -26.59
N ASP A 139 -0.87 -16.36 -27.11
CA ASP A 139 -1.41 -15.15 -26.52
C ASP A 139 -2.93 -15.09 -26.71
N VAL A 140 -3.66 -15.01 -25.60
CA VAL A 140 -5.12 -14.88 -25.53
C VAL A 140 -5.57 -13.54 -24.96
N SER A 141 -4.65 -12.57 -24.86
CA SER A 141 -4.94 -11.21 -24.40
C SER A 141 -5.85 -10.48 -25.38
N ALA A 142 -6.71 -9.61 -24.85
CA ALA A 142 -7.64 -8.84 -25.68
C ALA A 142 -6.91 -7.85 -26.63
N CYS A 143 -5.73 -7.37 -26.23
CA CYS A 143 -4.95 -6.37 -26.95
C CYS A 143 -3.70 -6.94 -27.65
N GLY A 144 -3.49 -8.26 -27.63
CA GLY A 144 -2.29 -8.91 -28.22
C GLY A 144 -0.97 -8.49 -27.56
N ASN A 145 -1.01 -8.12 -26.27
CA ASN A 145 0.16 -7.66 -25.50
C ASN A 145 0.55 -8.62 -24.36
N GLY A 146 -0.09 -9.79 -24.28
CA GLY A 146 0.08 -10.78 -23.22
C GLY A 146 -0.51 -10.40 -21.86
N SER A 147 -1.14 -9.23 -21.71
CA SER A 147 -1.81 -8.83 -20.47
C SER A 147 -3.19 -9.48 -20.34
N ARG A 148 -3.54 -9.89 -19.14
CA ARG A 148 -4.84 -10.49 -18.81
C ARG A 148 -5.87 -9.46 -18.33
N TRP A 149 -5.48 -8.19 -18.25
CA TRP A 149 -6.39 -7.11 -17.90
C TRP A 149 -7.51 -7.01 -18.94
N ARG A 150 -8.74 -6.88 -18.47
CA ARG A 150 -9.94 -6.68 -19.30
C ARG A 150 -10.66 -5.44 -18.81
N ASN A 151 -11.22 -4.66 -19.75
CA ASN A 151 -11.98 -3.45 -19.45
C ASN A 151 -11.22 -2.51 -18.49
N ALA A 152 -9.91 -2.36 -18.69
CA ALA A 152 -9.10 -1.46 -17.90
C ALA A 152 -9.28 -0.04 -18.45
N HIS A 153 -9.77 0.87 -17.62
CA HIS A 153 -10.01 2.27 -17.97
C HIS A 153 -9.21 3.18 -17.03
N TYR A 154 -8.70 4.29 -17.56
CA TYR A 154 -8.05 5.33 -16.77
C TYR A 154 -8.92 6.58 -16.80
N GLN A 155 -9.32 7.08 -15.62
CA GLN A 155 -10.22 8.25 -15.52
C GLN A 155 -11.56 8.11 -16.26
N GLY A 156 -12.03 6.88 -16.45
CA GLY A 156 -13.30 6.59 -17.14
C GLY A 156 -13.19 6.48 -18.67
N GLU A 157 -11.98 6.57 -19.21
CA GLU A 157 -11.65 6.35 -20.63
C GLU A 157 -10.90 5.02 -20.82
#